data_AF-A0A497CW05-F1
#
_entry.id   AF-A0A497CW05-F1
#
_cell.length_a   1.000
_cell.length_b   1.000
_cell.length_c   1.000
_cell.angle_alpha   90.00
_cell.angle_beta   90.00
_cell.angle_gamma   90.00
#
_symmetry.space_group_name_H-M   'P 1'
#
loop_
_entity.id
_entity.type
_entity.pdbx_description
1 polymer ?
#
loop_
_entity_poly.entity_id
_entity_poly.type
_entity_poly.pdbx_seq_one_letter_code
_entity_poly.pdbx_strand_id
1 'polypeptide(L)' 'MQTIRLQVNNSAYKHLMQFLSKFNKEELQIINEDQEFLSVQNYLQNELVSIEQGNAEFISLNQLDAELEDTIQKYEG' A
#
# COMPACT_ATOMS: atom_id res chain seq x y z
N MET A 1 -10.79 0.60 19.86
CA MET A 1 -9.63 -0.27 19.60
C MET A 1 -8.41 0.61 19.37
N GLN A 2 -7.22 0.14 19.73
CA GLN A 2 -5.96 0.83 19.46
C GLN A 2 -5.08 -0.08 18.59
N THR A 3 -4.42 0.50 17.59
CA THR A 3 -3.56 -0.22 16.65
C THR A 3 -2.10 -0.02 17.03
N ILE A 4 -1.34 -1.11 17.13
CA ILE A 4 0.10 -1.09 17.41
C ILE A 4 0.82 -1.73 16.22
N ARG A 5 1.78 -1.02 15.63
CA ARG A 5 2.66 -1.55 14.59
C ARG A 5 3.99 -1.94 15.23
N LEU A 6 4.41 -3.19 15.07
CA LEU A 6 5.62 -3.76 15.69
C LEU A 6 6.58 -4.22 14.60
N GLN A 7 7.82 -3.74 14.64
CA GLN A 7 8.91 -4.30 13.85
C GLN A 7 9.73 -5.23 14.74
N VAL A 8 9.76 -6.52 14.39
CA VAL A 8 10.46 -7.55 15.17
C VAL A 8 11.25 -8.47 14.26
N ASN A 9 12.34 -9.03 14.78
CA ASN A 9 13.11 -10.04 14.05
C ASN A 9 12.34 -11.38 13.96
N ASN A 10 12.75 -12.25 13.02
CA ASN A 10 12.06 -13.53 12.79
C ASN A 10 11.97 -14.43 14.04
N SER A 11 12.97 -14.39 14.92
CA SER A 11 12.96 -15.19 16.15
C SER A 11 11.88 -14.70 17.11
N ALA A 12 11.79 -13.39 17.33
CA ALA A 12 10.79 -12.79 18.20
C ALA A 12 9.37 -12.89 17.61
N TYR A 13 9.23 -12.79 16.28
CA TYR A 13 7.93 -12.88 15.59
C TYR A 13 7.16 -14.15 15.98
N LYS A 14 7.82 -15.31 15.96
CA LYS A 14 7.18 -16.59 16.30
C LYS A 14 6.67 -16.61 17.74
N HIS A 15 7.47 -16.11 18.69
CA HIS A 15 7.08 -16.02 20.09
C HIS A 15 5.94 -15.03 20.32
N LEU A 16 5.96 -13.89 19.62
CA LEU A 16 4.91 -12.89 19.67
C LEU A 16 3.59 -13.44 19.11
N MET A 17 3.61 -14.10 17.95
CA MET A 17 2.41 -14.70 17.38
C MET A 17 1.80 -15.78 18.29
N GLN A 18 2.63 -16.60 18.95
CA GLN A 18 2.16 -17.57 19.95
C GLN A 18 1.55 -16.92 21.19
N PHE A 19 2.04 -15.74 21.58
CA PHE A 19 1.47 -14.99 22.69
C PHE A 19 0.14 -14.35 22.29
N LEU A 20 0.09 -13.72 21.11
CA LEU A 20 -1.09 -13.05 20.58
C LEU A 20 -2.23 -14.02 20.25
N SER A 21 -1.93 -15.26 19.88
CA SER A 21 -2.95 -16.29 19.62
C SER A 21 -3.76 -16.70 20.85
N LYS A 22 -3.37 -16.26 22.06
CA LYS A 22 -4.11 -16.53 23.30
C LYS A 22 -5.29 -15.60 23.52
N PHE A 23 -5.34 -14.47 22.82
CA PHE A 23 -6.43 -13.50 22.91
C PHE A 23 -7.56 -13.89 21.96
N ASN A 24 -8.79 -13.59 22.36
CA ASN A 24 -9.95 -13.80 21.52
C ASN A 24 -10.13 -12.63 20.52
N LYS A 25 -10.99 -12.81 19.50
CA LYS A 25 -11.18 -11.80 18.42
C LYS A 25 -11.78 -10.48 18.89
N GLU A 26 -12.40 -10.46 20.08
CA GLU A 26 -12.99 -9.26 20.67
C GLU A 26 -11.93 -8.41 21.40
N GLU A 27 -10.89 -9.06 21.92
CA GLU A 27 -9.77 -8.42 22.61
C GLU A 27 -8.61 -8.04 21.68
N LEU A 28 -8.36 -8.84 20.64
CA LEU A 28 -7.20 -8.66 19.77
C LEU A 28 -7.50 -9.03 18.31
N GLN A 29 -7.23 -8.08 17.42
CA GLN A 29 -7.27 -8.29 15.98
C GLN A 29 -5.86 -8.23 15.42
N ILE A 30 -5.38 -9.36 14.87
CA ILE A 30 -4.15 -9.39 14.08
C ILE A 30 -4.50 -8.85 12.69
N ILE A 31 -4.04 -7.64 12.40
CA ILE A 31 -4.11 -7.04 11.06
C ILE A 31 -2.85 -7.49 10.34
N ASN A 32 -2.97 -8.48 9.47
CA ASN A 32 -1.89 -8.84 8.56
C ASN A 32 -1.88 -7.82 7.43
N GLU A 33 -0.76 -7.15 7.22
CA GLU A 33 -0.51 -6.43 5.98
C GLU A 33 -0.44 -7.47 4.87
N ASP A 34 -1.44 -7.49 3.98
CA ASP A 34 -1.45 -8.40 2.84
C ASP A 34 -0.44 -7.95 1.77
N GLN A 35 -0.17 -8.83 0.82
CA GLN A 35 0.78 -8.56 -0.27
C GLN A 35 0.35 -7.35 -1.12
N GLU A 36 -0.95 -7.07 -1.19
CA GLU A 36 -1.51 -5.92 -1.90
C GLU A 36 -1.20 -4.61 -1.15
N PHE A 37 -1.38 -4.59 0.17
CA PHE A 37 -1.03 -3.45 1.00
C PHE A 37 0.45 -3.11 0.90
N LEU A 38 1.31 -4.14 0.96
CA LEU A 38 2.76 -3.96 0.83
C LEU A 38 3.16 -3.48 -0.58
N SER A 39 2.50 -3.98 -1.63
CA SER A 39 2.80 -3.54 -3.00
C SER A 39 2.35 -2.10 -3.25
N VAL A 40 1.17 -1.73 -2.78
CA VAL A 40 0.64 -0.36 -2.86
C VAL A 40 1.51 0.59 -2.05
N GLN A 41 1.92 0.21 -0.84
CA GLN A 41 2.83 1.04 -0.04
C GLN A 41 4.15 1.29 -0.75
N ASN A 42 4.76 0.25 -1.33
CA ASN A 42 6.02 0.37 -2.06
C ASN A 42 5.87 1.24 -3.32
N TYR A 43 4.79 1.06 -4.08
CA TYR A 43 4.45 1.90 -5.22
C TYR A 43 4.37 3.38 -4.83
N LEU A 44 3.60 3.72 -3.80
CA LEU A 44 3.44 5.10 -3.33
C LEU A 44 4.76 5.68 -2.81
N GLN A 45 5.58 4.89 -2.14
CA GLN A 45 6.89 5.33 -1.66
C GLN A 45 7.82 5.68 -2.83
N ASN A 46 7.83 4.88 -3.89
CA ASN A 46 8.63 5.14 -5.08
C ASN A 46 8.14 6.39 -5.83
N GLU A 47 6.83 6.56 -5.98
CA GLU A 47 6.25 7.78 -6.57
C GLU A 47 6.63 9.03 -5.78
N LEU A 48 6.53 8.98 -4.45
CA LEU A 48 6.95 10.10 -3.59
C LEU A 48 8.43 10.45 -3.79
N VAL A 49 9.30 9.44 -3.83
CA VAL A 49 10.74 9.64 -4.08
C VAL A 49 10.98 10.25 -5.46
N SER A 50 10.28 9.81 -6.50
CA SER A 50 10.36 10.38 -7.84
C SER A 50 9.95 11.87 -7.86
N ILE A 51 8.90 12.22 -7.11
CA ILE A 51 8.46 13.62 -6.94
C ILE A 51 9.53 14.44 -6.22
N GLU A 52 10.05 13.95 -5.10
CA GLU A 52 11.08 14.65 -4.30
C GLU A 52 12.39 14.85 -5.07
N GLN A 53 12.74 13.90 -5.94
CA GLN A 53 13.93 13.97 -6.79
C GLN A 53 13.72 14.81 -8.06
N GLY A 54 12.50 15.26 -8.33
CA GLY A 54 12.16 16.03 -9.54
C GLY A 54 12.15 15.18 -10.82
N ASN A 55 12.08 13.86 -10.69
CA ASN A 55 12.01 12.91 -11.81
C ASN A 55 10.56 12.54 -12.18
N ALA A 56 9.58 13.01 -11.40
CA ALA A 56 8.17 12.76 -11.67
C ALA A 56 7.68 13.58 -12.89
N GLU A 57 7.00 12.90 -13.80
CA GLU A 57 6.28 13.54 -14.89
C GLU A 57 4.88 13.94 -14.39
N PHE A 58 4.50 15.19 -14.64
CA PHE A 58 3.18 15.71 -14.30
C PHE A 58 2.43 16.03 -15.59
N ILE A 59 1.21 15.54 -15.68
CA ILE A 59 0.29 15.91 -16.76
C ILE A 59 -0.72 16.92 -16.24
N SER A 60 -1.12 17.84 -17.11
CA SER A 60 -2.25 18.73 -16.87
C SER A 60 -3.58 17.98 -17.02
N LEU A 61 -4.65 18.53 -16.45
CA LEU A 61 -6.00 17.98 -16.59
C LEU A 61 -6.40 17.82 -18.07
N ASN A 62 -6.05 18.79 -18.92
CA ASN A 62 -6.37 18.71 -20.35
C ASN A 62 -5.61 17.57 -21.07
N GLN A 63 -4.38 17.27 -20.64
CA GLN A 63 -3.61 16.14 -21.19
C GLN A 63 -4.22 14.82 -20.73
N LEU A 64 -4.62 14.73 -19.46
CA LEU A 64 -5.34 13.58 -18.93
C LEU A 64 -6.64 13.33 -19.72
N ASP A 65 -7.45 14.36 -19.95
CA ASP A 65 -8.70 14.25 -20.71
C ASP A 65 -8.45 13.73 -22.13
N ALA A 66 -7.43 14.25 -22.81
CA ALA A 66 -7.07 13.81 -24.16
C ALA A 66 -6.58 12.36 -24.21
N GLU A 67 -5.76 11.92 -23.24
CA GLU A 67 -5.30 10.52 -23.16
C GLU A 67 -6.43 9.54 -22.84
N LEU A 68 -7.38 9.96 -21.99
CA LEU A 68 -8.58 9.17 -21.70
C LEU A 68 -9.47 9.02 -22.93
N GLU A 69 -9.73 10.12 -23.66
CA GLU A 69 -10.50 10.08 -24.90
C GLU A 69 -9.85 9.18 -25.96
N ASP A 70 -8.53 9.29 -26.18
CA ASP A 70 -7.80 8.44 -27.13
C ASP A 70 -7.87 6.95 -26.73
N THR A 71 -7.72 6.67 -25.44
CA THR A 71 -7.82 5.29 -24.92
C THR A 71 -9.21 4.72 -25.11
N ILE A 72 -10.27 5.48 -24.80
CA ILE A 72 -11.66 5.04 -25.00
C ILE A 72 -11.91 4.78 -26.49
N GLN A 73 -11.53 5.72 -27.36
CA GLN A 73 -11.71 5.58 -28.80
C GLN A 73 -10.98 4.34 -29.35
N LYS A 74 -9.82 3.99 -28.79
CA LYS A 74 -9.06 2.81 -29.22
C LYS A 74 -9.73 1.47 -28.90
N TYR A 75 -10.55 1.38 -27.85
CA TYR A 75 -11.18 0.13 -27.42
C TYR A 75 -12.69 0.07 -27.68
N GLU A 76 -13.35 1.22 -27.81
CA GLU A 76 -14.81 1.32 -28.03
C GLU A 76 -15.20 1.91 -29.40
N GLY A 77 -14.23 2.45 -30.17
CA GLY A 77 -14.44 3.13 -31.46
C GLY A 77 -14.37 2.24 -32.69
#